data_AF-A0A2N5GWT9-F1
#
_entry.id   AF-A0A2N5GWT9-F1
#
_cell.length_a   1.000
_cell.length_b   1.000
_cell.length_c   1.000
_cell.angle_alpha   90.00
_cell.angle_beta   90.00
_cell.angle_gamma   90.00
#
_symmetry.space_group_name_H-M   'P 1'
#
loop_
_entity.id
_entity.type
_entity.pdbx_description
1 polymer ?
#
loop_
_entity_poly.entity_id
_entity_poly.type
_entity_poly.pdbx_seq_one_letter_code
_entity_poly.pdbx_strand_id
1 'polypeptide(L)'
;MHHGLKTLEITGYISPTQSNTAHNSTSYRDFIYDDENDTYTCQNQQKLSFTHLRRTDEQQYYKVYSAKAKDCKVCPFREQCFGKTASKRTIERPIAHELLEANKIRSKTDEYKRIQKLRRVWCEGSFGTMKTKLNLLKTNKRGIEKILEQCLFSALALNLKRMVKALN
;
A
#
# COMPACT_ATOMS: atom_id res chain seq x y z
N MET A 1 1.44 -5.58 3.91
CA MET A 1 -0.02 -5.83 4.07
C MET A 1 -0.59 -6.57 2.86
N HIS A 2 -0.63 -5.98 1.66
CA HIS A 2 -1.24 -6.60 0.47
C HIS A 2 -0.70 -8.00 0.15
N HIS A 3 0.62 -8.21 0.21
CA HIS A 3 1.23 -9.52 0.00
C HIS A 3 0.71 -10.57 0.97
N GLY A 4 0.68 -10.28 2.28
CA GLY A 4 0.19 -11.22 3.29
C GLY A 4 -1.29 -11.59 3.11
N LEU A 5 -2.12 -10.63 2.67
CA LEU A 5 -3.51 -10.92 2.34
C LEU A 5 -3.64 -11.85 1.14
N LYS A 6 -2.80 -11.67 0.10
CA LYS A 6 -2.74 -12.59 -1.05
C LYS A 6 -2.34 -13.99 -0.60
N THR A 7 -1.31 -14.13 0.24
CA THR A 7 -0.85 -15.43 0.76
C THR A 7 -1.92 -16.16 1.57
N LEU A 8 -2.80 -15.41 2.25
CA LEU A 8 -3.90 -15.96 3.03
C LEU A 8 -5.21 -16.07 2.21
N GLU A 9 -5.18 -15.78 0.92
CA GLU A 9 -6.36 -15.77 0.03
C GLU A 9 -7.49 -14.84 0.50
N ILE A 10 -7.14 -13.78 1.24
CA ILE A 10 -8.08 -12.79 1.76
C ILE A 10 -8.18 -11.61 0.80
N THR A 11 -9.39 -11.34 0.32
CA THR A 11 -9.67 -10.13 -0.46
C THR A 11 -9.79 -8.91 0.47
N GLY A 12 -8.75 -8.08 0.52
CA GLY A 12 -8.73 -6.88 1.37
C GLY A 12 -9.33 -5.64 0.71
N TYR A 13 -10.38 -5.06 1.30
CA TYR A 13 -10.95 -3.76 0.89
C TYR A 13 -10.23 -2.61 1.62
N ILE A 14 -9.06 -2.23 1.10
CA ILE A 14 -8.19 -1.24 1.74
C ILE A 14 -8.38 0.12 1.09
N SER A 15 -8.47 1.17 1.90
CA SER A 15 -8.50 2.55 1.39
C SER A 15 -7.23 2.83 0.57
N PRO A 16 -7.34 3.20 -0.72
CA PRO A 16 -6.17 3.52 -1.52
C PRO A 16 -5.41 4.69 -0.89
N THR A 17 -4.12 4.52 -0.67
CA THR A 17 -3.24 5.63 -0.33
C THR A 17 -3.03 6.51 -1.55
N GLN A 18 -3.27 7.82 -1.40
CA GLN A 18 -2.90 8.78 -2.43
C GLN A 18 -1.39 9.04 -2.30
N SER A 19 -0.61 8.62 -3.28
CA SER A 19 0.77 9.06 -3.41
C SER A 19 0.77 10.41 -4.12
N ASN A 20 1.00 11.50 -3.38
CA ASN A 20 1.35 12.79 -3.97
C ASN A 20 2.81 12.73 -4.45
N THR A 21 3.06 12.06 -5.57
CA THR A 21 4.30 12.30 -6.33
C THR A 21 4.08 13.53 -7.19
N ALA A 22 4.09 14.70 -6.54
CA ALA A 22 4.27 15.97 -7.19
C ALA A 22 5.74 16.09 -7.60
N HIS A 23 6.08 15.53 -8.76
CA HIS A 23 7.27 15.94 -9.47
C HIS A 23 6.83 16.59 -10.78
N ASN A 24 7.38 17.76 -11.08
CA ASN A 24 7.27 18.44 -12.39
C ASN A 24 8.00 17.65 -13.52
N SER A 25 8.18 16.34 -13.37
CA SER A 25 8.76 15.45 -14.35
C SER A 25 7.71 14.46 -14.82
N THR A 26 7.91 13.92 -16.04
CA THR A 26 7.08 12.87 -16.61
C THR A 26 6.72 11.82 -15.55
N SER A 27 5.45 11.47 -15.42
CA SER A 27 4.99 10.52 -14.40
C SER A 27 5.43 9.10 -14.76
N TYR A 28 5.53 8.19 -13.79
CA TYR A 28 5.68 6.76 -14.12
C TYR A 28 4.49 6.24 -14.94
N ARG A 29 3.34 6.92 -14.89
CA ARG A 29 2.14 6.59 -15.66
C ARG A 29 2.30 6.79 -17.16
N ASP A 30 3.28 7.57 -17.58
CA ASP A 30 3.60 7.80 -19.00
C ASP A 30 4.50 6.68 -19.57
N PHE A 31 4.83 5.68 -18.75
CA PHE A 31 5.62 4.52 -19.13
C PHE A 31 4.71 3.29 -19.16
N ILE A 32 4.87 2.48 -20.21
CA ILE A 32 4.11 1.23 -20.37
C ILE A 32 4.90 0.13 -19.68
N TYR A 33 4.27 -0.57 -18.73
CA TYR A 33 4.86 -1.75 -18.10
C TYR A 33 4.54 -3.00 -18.92
N ASP A 34 5.58 -3.78 -19.21
CA ASP A 34 5.52 -5.09 -19.85
C ASP A 34 5.80 -6.15 -18.79
N ASP A 35 4.76 -6.92 -18.45
CA ASP A 35 4.79 -7.95 -17.40
C ASP A 35 5.59 -9.19 -17.83
N GLU A 36 5.61 -9.51 -19.13
CA GLU A 36 6.31 -10.69 -19.65
C GLU A 36 7.83 -10.51 -19.55
N ASN A 37 8.31 -9.31 -19.87
CA ASN A 37 9.74 -9.00 -19.85
C ASN A 37 10.22 -8.33 -18.55
N ASP A 38 9.32 -8.03 -17.61
CA ASP A 38 9.57 -7.20 -16.41
C ASP A 38 10.33 -5.91 -16.77
N THR A 39 9.79 -5.13 -17.73
CA THR A 39 10.40 -3.88 -18.19
C THR A 39 9.39 -2.75 -18.31
N TYR A 40 9.87 -1.51 -18.22
CA TYR A 40 9.10 -0.33 -18.58
C TYR A 40 9.56 0.22 -19.93
N THR A 41 8.63 0.69 -20.77
CA THR A 41 8.93 1.35 -22.04
C THR A 41 8.55 2.82 -21.95
N CYS A 42 9.48 3.71 -22.31
CA CYS A 42 9.24 5.15 -22.32
C CYS A 42 8.63 5.61 -23.66
N GLN A 43 8.17 6.87 -23.72
CA GLN A 43 7.63 7.48 -24.95
C GLN A 43 8.62 7.50 -26.12
N ASN A 44 9.94 7.52 -25.84
CA ASN A 44 11.00 7.40 -26.86
C ASN A 44 11.38 5.94 -27.18
N GLN A 45 10.48 4.99 -26.87
CA GLN A 45 10.62 3.54 -27.10
C GLN A 45 11.85 2.88 -26.44
N GLN A 46 12.48 3.54 -25.47
CA GLN A 46 13.60 2.97 -24.71
C GLN A 46 13.08 2.12 -23.56
N LYS A 47 13.69 0.94 -23.38
CA LYS A 47 13.38 0.03 -22.29
C LYS A 47 14.14 0.39 -21.01
N LEU A 48 13.44 0.30 -19.88
CA LEU A 48 13.96 0.41 -18.54
C LEU A 48 13.87 -0.97 -17.91
N SER A 49 15.03 -1.59 -17.69
CA SER A 49 15.12 -2.92 -17.12
C SER A 49 15.25 -2.86 -15.61
N PHE A 50 14.81 -3.93 -14.94
CA PHE A 50 15.06 -4.12 -13.51
C PHE A 50 16.56 -4.01 -13.21
N THR A 51 16.90 -3.30 -12.14
CA THR A 51 18.29 -3.09 -11.72
C THR A 51 18.54 -3.71 -10.34
N HIS A 52 17.79 -3.29 -9.32
CA HIS A 52 17.97 -3.77 -7.96
C HIS A 52 16.71 -3.54 -7.12
N LEU A 53 16.67 -4.18 -5.95
CA LEU A 53 15.68 -3.87 -4.91
C LEU A 53 16.21 -2.76 -4.01
N ARG A 54 15.39 -1.74 -3.79
CA ARG A 54 15.63 -0.69 -2.81
C ARG A 54 14.73 -0.91 -1.60
N ARG A 55 15.31 -0.85 -0.40
CA ARG A 55 14.57 -0.88 0.86
C ARG A 55 14.43 0.55 1.39
N THR A 56 13.23 0.93 1.82
CA THR A 56 13.00 2.18 2.56
C THR A 56 13.24 2.00 4.05
N ASP A 57 13.38 3.11 4.78
CA ASP A 57 13.50 3.10 6.24
C ASP A 57 12.27 2.46 6.92
N GLU A 58 11.10 2.58 6.29
CA GLU A 58 9.84 1.93 6.68
C GLU A 58 9.81 0.42 6.37
N GLN A 59 10.94 -0.17 6.00
CA GLN A 59 11.09 -1.58 5.64
C GLN A 59 10.23 -2.02 4.45
N GLN A 60 9.84 -1.09 3.58
CA GLN A 60 9.17 -1.41 2.33
C GLN A 60 10.19 -1.66 1.24
N TYR A 61 9.90 -2.62 0.36
CA TYR A 61 10.76 -2.97 -0.76
C TYR A 61 10.17 -2.47 -2.08
N TYR A 62 11.04 -1.87 -2.90
CA TYR A 62 10.74 -1.34 -4.22
C TYR A 62 11.65 -2.00 -5.24
N LYS A 63 11.08 -2.44 -6.36
CA LYS A 63 11.84 -2.76 -7.57
C LYS A 63 12.24 -1.47 -8.27
N VAL A 64 13.52 -1.33 -8.58
CA VAL A 64 14.06 -0.16 -9.28
C VAL A 64 14.35 -0.54 -10.73
N TYR A 65 13.80 0.24 -11.65
CA TYR A 65 13.98 0.10 -13.09
C TYR A 65 14.71 1.32 -13.64
N SER A 66 15.67 1.12 -14.55
CA SER A 66 16.47 2.21 -15.09
C SER A 66 16.70 2.06 -16.58
N ALA A 67 16.68 3.18 -17.30
CA ALA A 67 17.13 3.24 -18.69
C ALA A 67 18.67 3.22 -18.74
N LYS A 68 19.24 2.95 -19.91
CA LYS A 68 20.69 3.14 -20.09
C LYS A 68 20.96 4.65 -20.18
N ALA A 69 22.01 5.10 -19.48
CA ALA A 69 22.37 6.52 -19.47
C ALA A 69 22.74 7.06 -20.87
N LYS A 70 23.28 6.20 -21.74
CA LYS A 70 23.61 6.55 -23.14
C LYS A 70 22.36 6.97 -23.93
N ASP A 71 21.29 6.19 -23.80
CA ASP A 71 20.03 6.44 -24.51
C ASP A 71 19.33 7.70 -23.97
N CYS A 72 19.43 7.95 -22.66
CA CYS A 72 18.90 9.19 -22.04
C CYS A 72 19.76 10.43 -22.31
N LYS A 73 21.03 10.29 -22.70
CA LYS A 73 21.93 11.43 -22.97
C LYS A 73 21.54 12.15 -24.26
N VAL A 74 21.11 11.40 -25.26
CA VAL A 74 20.73 11.90 -26.60
C VAL A 74 19.21 12.07 -26.77
N CYS A 75 18.43 11.84 -25.71
CA CYS A 75 16.98 11.86 -25.76
C CYS A 75 16.42 13.30 -25.83
N PRO A 76 15.53 13.62 -26.80
CA PRO A 76 14.96 14.97 -26.93
C PRO A 76 14.07 15.36 -25.74
N PHE A 77 13.51 14.39 -25.02
CA PHE A 77 12.63 14.62 -23.88
C PHE A 77 13.37 14.72 -22.54
N ARG A 78 14.71 14.73 -22.54
CA ARG A 78 15.55 14.63 -21.32
C ARG A 78 15.15 15.65 -20.24
N GLU A 79 15.02 16.93 -20.61
CA GLU A 79 14.79 18.02 -19.65
C GLU A 79 13.44 17.91 -18.92
N GLN A 80 12.43 17.33 -19.58
CA GLN A 80 11.09 17.12 -19.02
C GLN A 80 10.96 15.75 -18.33
N CYS A 81 11.83 14.78 -18.68
CA CYS A 81 11.74 13.40 -18.22
C CYS A 81 12.34 13.17 -16.83
N PHE A 82 13.43 13.85 -16.45
CA PHE A 82 14.02 13.74 -15.12
C PHE A 82 14.83 14.99 -14.75
N GLY A 83 15.04 15.19 -13.44
CA GLY A 83 15.73 16.38 -12.93
C GLY A 83 17.20 16.48 -13.35
N LYS A 84 17.75 17.70 -13.37
CA LYS A 84 19.11 18.02 -13.83
C LYS A 84 20.23 17.22 -13.16
N THR A 85 20.02 16.76 -11.92
CA THR A 85 21.01 15.97 -11.15
C THR A 85 21.04 14.49 -11.54
N ALA A 86 19.99 13.97 -12.16
CA ALA A 86 19.95 12.59 -12.60
C ALA A 86 20.59 12.45 -14.00
N SER A 87 21.30 11.35 -14.21
CA SER A 87 21.92 11.04 -15.51
C SER A 87 21.01 10.22 -16.43
N LYS A 88 20.00 9.55 -15.85
CA LYS A 88 19.08 8.63 -16.49
C LYS A 88 17.72 8.64 -15.79
N ARG A 89 16.69 8.17 -16.49
CA ARG A 89 15.38 7.94 -15.89
C ARG A 89 15.39 6.66 -15.04
N THR A 90 14.85 6.79 -13.83
CA THR A 90 14.64 5.68 -12.90
C THR A 90 13.17 5.64 -12.48
N ILE A 91 12.58 4.45 -12.42
CA ILE A 91 11.22 4.21 -11.91
C ILE A 91 11.32 3.28 -10.71
N GLU A 92 10.62 3.65 -9.65
CA GLU A 92 10.48 2.81 -8.46
C GLU A 92 9.07 2.24 -8.41
N ARG A 93 8.97 0.92 -8.33
CA ARG A 93 7.71 0.18 -8.29
C ARG A 93 7.65 -0.60 -6.99
N PRO A 94 6.64 -0.39 -6.12
CA PRO A 94 6.46 -1.24 -4.94
C PRO A 94 6.38 -2.73 -5.35
N ILE A 95 6.94 -3.65 -4.56
CA ILE A 95 6.85 -5.09 -4.88
C ILE A 95 5.40 -5.57 -5.01
N ALA A 96 4.48 -5.01 -4.23
CA ALA A 96 3.07 -5.37 -4.26
C ALA A 96 2.24 -4.45 -5.18
N HIS A 97 2.84 -3.89 -6.24
CA HIS A 97 2.19 -2.89 -7.11
C HIS A 97 0.91 -3.42 -7.77
N GLU A 98 0.93 -4.65 -8.28
CA GLU A 98 -0.25 -5.28 -8.90
C GLU A 98 -1.40 -5.38 -7.89
N LEU A 99 -1.10 -5.71 -6.64
CA LEU A 99 -2.11 -5.81 -5.58
C LEU A 99 -2.66 -4.43 -5.19
N LEU A 100 -1.84 -3.39 -5.30
CA LEU A 100 -2.26 -2.00 -5.10
C LEU A 100 -3.18 -1.54 -6.24
N GLU A 101 -2.82 -1.82 -7.50
CA GLU A 101 -3.65 -1.49 -8.68
C GLU A 101 -4.97 -2.25 -8.67
N ALA A 102 -4.95 -3.56 -8.38
CA ALA A 102 -6.16 -4.35 -8.20
C ALA A 102 -7.06 -3.78 -7.09
N ASN A 103 -6.47 -3.31 -5.98
CA ASN A 103 -7.21 -2.64 -4.91
C ASN A 103 -7.77 -1.27 -5.33
N LYS A 104 -7.07 -0.49 -6.16
CA LYS A 104 -7.57 0.78 -6.72
C LYS A 104 -8.73 0.58 -7.69
N ILE A 105 -8.70 -0.49 -8.49
CA ILE A 105 -9.83 -0.85 -9.35
C ILE A 105 -11.02 -1.23 -8.46
N ARG A 106 -10.78 -2.11 -7.47
CA ARG A 106 -11.82 -2.52 -6.52
C ARG A 106 -12.39 -1.35 -5.73
N SER A 107 -11.60 -0.34 -5.39
CA SER A 107 -12.09 0.81 -4.62
C SER A 107 -13.13 1.65 -5.35
N LYS A 108 -13.29 1.46 -6.66
CA LYS A 108 -14.32 2.13 -7.48
C LYS A 108 -15.64 1.35 -7.53
N THR A 109 -15.70 0.12 -7.02
CA THR A 109 -16.91 -0.71 -7.08
C THR A 109 -17.90 -0.36 -5.98
N ASP A 110 -19.18 -0.66 -6.20
CA ASP A 110 -20.22 -0.47 -5.18
C ASP A 110 -20.07 -1.44 -4.01
N GLU A 111 -19.53 -2.63 -4.27
CA GLU A 111 -19.14 -3.56 -3.22
C GLU A 111 -18.14 -2.93 -2.25
N TYR A 112 -17.09 -2.26 -2.75
CA TYR A 112 -16.14 -1.58 -1.88
C TYR A 112 -16.84 -0.51 -1.04
N LYS A 113 -17.71 0.32 -1.64
CA LYS A 113 -18.46 1.36 -0.91
C LYS A 113 -19.31 0.74 0.22
N ARG A 114 -19.98 -0.38 -0.05
CA ARG A 114 -20.76 -1.15 0.93
C ARG A 114 -19.87 -1.67 2.06
N ILE A 115 -18.74 -2.30 1.75
CA ILE A 115 -17.80 -2.82 2.77
C ILE A 115 -17.22 -1.68 3.63
N GLN A 116 -16.82 -0.55 3.05
CA GLN A 116 -16.34 0.60 3.84
C GLN A 116 -17.45 1.16 4.74
N LYS A 117 -18.70 1.20 4.29
CA LYS A 117 -19.84 1.61 5.13
C LYS A 117 -19.99 0.67 6.33
N LEU A 118 -19.96 -0.64 6.10
CA LEU A 118 -20.04 -1.65 7.16
C LEU A 118 -18.86 -1.54 8.14
N ARG A 119 -17.65 -1.32 7.66
CA ARG A 119 -16.46 -1.11 8.50
C ARG A 119 -16.65 0.07 9.47
N ARG A 120 -17.16 1.21 8.98
CA ARG A 120 -17.43 2.38 9.83
C ARG A 120 -18.46 2.09 10.91
N VAL A 121 -19.50 1.35 10.58
CA VAL A 121 -20.59 1.01 11.52
C VAL A 121 -20.13 -0.02 12.56
N TRP A 122 -19.55 -1.13 12.11
CA TRP A 122 -19.32 -2.31 12.96
C TRP A 122 -17.92 -2.33 13.58
N CYS A 123 -16.89 -1.98 12.80
CA CYS A 123 -15.51 -2.14 13.24
C CYS A 123 -15.01 -0.88 13.97
N GLU A 124 -15.11 0.30 13.34
CA GLU A 124 -14.41 1.49 13.82
C GLU A 124 -14.89 1.94 15.21
N GLY A 125 -16.21 1.95 15.47
CA GLY A 125 -16.75 2.26 16.79
C GLY A 125 -16.33 1.25 17.87
N SER A 126 -16.29 -0.05 17.53
CA SER A 126 -15.82 -1.11 18.42
C SER A 126 -14.35 -0.93 18.79
N PHE A 127 -13.50 -0.70 17.79
CA PHE A 127 -12.06 -0.46 17.99
C PHE A 127 -11.80 0.83 18.75
N GLY A 128 -12.52 1.91 18.46
CA GLY A 128 -12.41 3.17 19.19
C GLY A 128 -12.74 2.98 20.68
N THR A 129 -13.82 2.25 20.98
CA THR A 129 -14.21 1.92 22.35
C THR A 129 -13.16 1.05 23.05
N MET A 130 -12.65 0.02 22.39
CA MET A 130 -11.62 -0.86 22.98
C MET A 130 -10.34 -0.10 23.29
N LYS A 131 -9.89 0.77 22.37
CA LYS A 131 -8.69 1.58 22.57
C LYS A 131 -8.84 2.57 23.72
N THR A 132 -9.95 3.30 23.75
CA THR A 132 -10.16 4.39 24.72
C THR A 132 -10.57 3.92 26.11
N LYS A 133 -11.37 2.84 26.20
CA LYS A 133 -12.03 2.42 27.45
C LYS A 133 -11.62 1.04 27.95
N LEU A 134 -10.97 0.21 27.14
CA LEU A 134 -10.71 -1.20 27.46
C LEU A 134 -9.24 -1.59 27.29
N ASN A 135 -8.32 -0.65 27.59
CA ASN A 135 -6.87 -0.90 27.63
C ASN A 135 -6.24 -1.43 26.34
N LEU A 136 -6.82 -1.13 25.17
CA LEU A 136 -6.26 -1.54 23.88
C LEU A 136 -5.47 -0.42 23.16
N LEU A 137 -5.25 0.73 23.81
CA LEU A 137 -4.47 1.82 23.21
C LEU A 137 -2.99 1.46 23.07
N LYS A 138 -2.44 0.74 24.05
CA LYS A 138 -1.04 0.29 24.09
C LYS A 138 -0.93 -1.15 24.58
N THR A 139 0.09 -1.86 24.12
CA THR A 139 0.43 -3.19 24.63
C THR A 139 1.14 -3.03 25.98
N ASN A 140 0.59 -3.63 27.04
CA ASN A 140 1.20 -3.56 28.38
C ASN A 140 2.02 -4.80 28.73
N LYS A 141 1.96 -5.84 27.87
CA LYS A 141 2.70 -7.09 28.03
C LYS A 141 3.71 -7.27 26.89
N ARG A 142 4.74 -8.10 27.12
CA ARG A 142 5.75 -8.49 26.12
C ARG A 142 5.50 -9.92 25.62
N GLY A 143 5.68 -10.15 24.33
CA GLY A 143 5.45 -11.45 23.67
C GLY A 143 4.05 -11.58 23.07
N ILE A 144 3.96 -12.27 21.92
CA ILE A 144 2.74 -12.38 21.11
C ILE A 144 1.60 -13.00 21.90
N GLU A 145 1.85 -14.09 22.64
CA GLU A 145 0.84 -14.80 23.43
C GLU A 145 0.21 -13.90 24.50
N LYS A 146 1.04 -13.18 25.26
CA LYS A 146 0.56 -12.27 26.31
C LYS A 146 -0.17 -11.06 25.75
N ILE A 147 0.25 -10.56 24.59
CA ILE A 147 -0.47 -9.47 23.89
C ILE A 147 -1.82 -9.98 23.37
N LEU A 148 -1.87 -11.20 22.82
CA LEU A 148 -3.10 -11.84 22.38
C LEU A 148 -4.11 -11.95 23.52
N GLU A 149 -3.66 -12.42 24.69
CA GLU A 149 -4.47 -12.49 25.92
C GLU A 149 -5.08 -11.10 26.27
N GLN A 150 -4.27 -10.03 26.25
CA GLN A 150 -4.76 -8.67 26.49
C GLN A 150 -5.86 -8.27 25.48
N CYS A 151 -5.64 -8.54 24.18
CA CYS A 151 -6.63 -8.26 23.13
C CYS A 151 -7.93 -9.04 23.36
N LEU A 152 -7.85 -10.32 23.74
CA LEU A 152 -9.01 -11.16 24.02
C LEU A 152 -9.79 -10.64 25.24
N PHE A 153 -9.12 -10.21 26.30
CA PHE A 153 -9.79 -9.59 27.45
C PHE A 153 -10.49 -8.28 27.10
N SER A 154 -9.89 -7.42 26.27
CA SER A 154 -10.55 -6.21 25.77
C SER A 154 -11.81 -6.54 24.95
N ALA A 155 -11.74 -7.57 24.09
CA ALA A 155 -12.89 -8.02 23.31
C ALA A 155 -14.00 -8.62 24.19
N LEU A 156 -13.63 -9.43 25.18
CA LEU A 156 -14.56 -10.00 26.16
C LEU A 156 -15.29 -8.88 26.92
N ALA A 157 -14.55 -7.90 27.45
CA ALA A 157 -15.14 -6.78 28.17
C ALA A 157 -16.12 -5.96 27.29
N LEU A 158 -15.81 -5.78 26.01
CA LEU A 158 -16.72 -5.13 25.07
C LEU A 158 -18.01 -5.94 24.87
N ASN A 159 -17.88 -7.26 24.69
CA ASN A 159 -19.02 -8.15 24.48
C ASN A 159 -19.91 -8.22 25.72
N LEU A 160 -19.34 -8.30 26.93
CA LEU A 160 -20.09 -8.25 28.18
C LEU A 160 -20.90 -6.95 28.32
N LYS A 161 -20.29 -5.79 28.02
CA LYS A 161 -21.01 -4.50 28.00
C LYS A 161 -22.18 -4.48 27.03
N ARG A 162 -22.03 -5.11 25.86
CA ARG A 162 -23.11 -5.24 24.87
C ARG A 162 -24.24 -6.15 25.35
N MET A 163 -23.91 -7.28 25.96
CA MET A 163 -24.89 -8.20 26.51
C MET A 163 -25.73 -7.53 27.61
N VAL A 164 -25.08 -6.85 28.56
CA VAL A 164 -25.79 -6.10 29.61
C VAL A 164 -26.72 -5.04 29.00
N LYS A 165 -26.26 -4.31 27.98
CA LYS A 165 -27.09 -3.33 27.27
C LYS A 165 -28.27 -3.96 26.50
N ALA A 166 -28.16 -5.21 26.06
CA ALA A 166 -29.22 -5.90 25.32
C ALA A 166 -30.27 -6.53 26.25
N LEU A 167 -29.91 -6.75 27.53
CA LEU A 167 -30.78 -7.31 28.56
C LEU A 167 -31.57 -6.23 29.33
N ASN A 168 -31.14 -4.97 29.25
CA ASN A 168 -31.78 -3.80 29.85
C ASN A 168 -32.46 -2.95 28.78
#